data_AF-A0A7V6TN07-F1
#
_entry.id   AF-A0A7V6TN07-F1
#
_cell.length_a   1.000
_cell.length_b   1.000
_cell.length_c   1.000
_cell.angle_alpha   90.00
_cell.angle_beta   90.00
_cell.angle_gamma   90.00
#
_symmetry.space_group_name_H-M   'P 1'
#
loop_
_entity.id
_entity.type
_entity.pdbx_description
1 polymer ?
#
loop_
_entity_poly.entity_id
_entity_poly.type
_entity_poly.pdbx_seq_one_letter_code
_entity_poly.pdbx_strand_id
1 'polypeptide(L)'
;MNNNRLSYYIIRRTVIYSLFATGVFFGFKEPKPLVLGFIFGTSIGILGFKLLELTINKAVTMPPEKAFFYAFCQYIMRYMIYGIVLAVAALADYLSLVTAIIGLLMIKIVILTSAIFNIIPSNKTKGGENNL
;
A
#
# COMPACT_ATOMS: atom_id res chain seq x y z
N MET A 1 0.35 -21.45 4.19
CA MET A 1 0.22 -20.15 4.91
C MET A 1 -0.68 -19.26 4.04
N ASN A 2 -1.85 -18.83 4.51
CA ASN A 2 -2.90 -18.25 3.66
C ASN A 2 -2.67 -16.74 3.39
N ASN A 3 -2.16 -16.43 2.21
CA ASN A 3 -1.68 -15.13 1.70
C ASN A 3 -2.80 -14.07 1.77
N ASN A 4 -4.04 -14.51 1.58
CA ASN A 4 -5.26 -13.71 1.53
C ASN A 4 -5.53 -13.01 2.86
N ARG A 5 -5.12 -13.62 3.99
CA ARG A 5 -5.32 -13.08 5.34
C ARG A 5 -4.34 -11.93 5.65
N LEU A 6 -3.11 -12.01 5.14
CA LEU A 6 -2.08 -10.99 5.32
C LEU A 6 -2.45 -9.70 4.58
N SER A 7 -2.83 -9.82 3.31
CA SER A 7 -3.23 -8.67 2.52
C SER A 7 -4.50 -8.01 3.04
N TYR A 8 -5.47 -8.80 3.49
CA TYR A 8 -6.66 -8.26 4.15
C TYR A 8 -6.30 -7.47 5.41
N TYR A 9 -5.34 -7.94 6.20
CA TYR A 9 -4.89 -7.27 7.42
C TYR A 9 -4.16 -5.94 7.13
N ILE A 10 -3.30 -5.93 6.11
CA ILE A 10 -2.55 -4.74 5.67
C ILE A 10 -3.50 -3.69 5.08
N ILE A 11 -4.44 -4.10 4.22
CA ILE A 11 -5.43 -3.20 3.63
C ILE A 11 -6.31 -2.59 4.73
N ARG A 12 -6.81 -3.41 5.67
CA ARG A 12 -7.64 -2.91 6.78
C ARG A 12 -6.91 -1.88 7.63
N ARG A 13 -5.64 -2.10 7.97
CA ARG A 13 -4.81 -1.11 8.70
C ARG A 13 -4.58 0.16 7.88
N THR A 14 -4.27 0.01 6.60
CA THR A 14 -4.07 1.16 5.69
C THR A 14 -5.31 2.04 5.64
N VAL A 15 -6.50 1.43 5.53
CA VAL A 15 -7.78 2.16 5.50
C VAL A 15 -8.01 2.92 6.82
N ILE A 16 -7.65 2.34 7.96
CA ILE A 16 -7.77 3.02 9.27
C ILE A 16 -6.81 4.22 9.34
N TYR A 17 -5.55 4.04 8.94
CA TYR A 17 -4.57 5.12 8.92
C TYR A 17 -4.93 6.23 7.92
N SER A 18 -5.44 5.87 6.73
CA SER A 18 -5.86 6.86 5.74
C SER A 18 -7.06 7.66 6.20
N LEU A 19 -8.02 7.03 6.90
CA LEU A 19 -9.16 7.73 7.50
C LEU A 19 -8.69 8.73 8.57
N PHE A 20 -7.73 8.35 9.41
CA PHE A 20 -7.16 9.22 10.44
C PHE A 20 -6.36 10.39 9.83
N ALA A 21 -5.54 10.11 8.81
CA ALA A 21 -4.76 11.12 8.10
C ALA A 21 -5.66 12.14 7.39
N THR A 22 -6.76 11.69 6.79
CA THR A 22 -7.74 12.58 6.15
C THR A 22 -8.36 13.56 7.15
N GLY A 23 -8.58 13.13 8.40
CA GLY A 23 -9.06 13.99 9.48
C GLY A 23 -8.07 15.09 9.88
N VAL A 24 -6.77 14.79 9.87
CA VAL A 24 -5.70 15.79 10.16
C VAL A 24 -5.61 16.85 9.06
N PHE A 25 -5.84 16.48 7.81
CA PHE A 25 -5.80 17.41 6.67
C PHE A 25 -6.95 18.44 6.68
N PHE A 26 -8.03 18.21 7.43
CA PHE A 26 -9.17 19.13 7.53
C PHE A 26 -8.83 20.44 8.27
N GLY A 27 -7.71 20.50 9.01
CA GLY A 27 -7.23 21.70 9.69
C GLY A 27 -6.47 22.70 8.82
N PHE A 28 -6.20 22.40 7.54
CA PHE A 28 -5.47 23.29 6.63
C PHE A 28 -6.38 24.24 5.85
N LYS A 29 -5.83 25.40 5.45
CA LYS A 29 -6.53 26.54 4.80
C LYS A 29 -7.25 26.18 3.49
N GLU A 30 -6.78 25.15 2.77
CA GLU A 30 -7.38 24.66 1.51
C GLU A 30 -7.47 23.12 1.53
N PRO A 31 -8.44 22.54 2.26
CA PRO A 31 -8.46 21.09 2.50
C PRO A 31 -8.94 20.29 1.26
N LYS A 32 -9.68 20.93 0.36
CA LYS A 32 -10.31 20.27 -0.80
C LYS A 32 -9.28 19.56 -1.71
N PRO A 33 -8.26 20.25 -2.25
CA PRO A 33 -7.29 19.61 -3.15
C PRO A 33 -6.30 18.69 -2.43
N LEU A 34 -6.03 18.94 -1.14
CA LEU A 34 -5.13 18.12 -0.32
C LEU A 34 -5.76 16.75 -0.01
N VAL A 35 -7.02 16.73 0.41
CA VAL A 35 -7.74 15.49 0.75
C VAL A 35 -7.96 14.62 -0.48
N LEU A 36 -8.36 15.23 -1.60
CA LEU A 36 -8.55 14.51 -2.86
C LEU A 36 -7.25 13.88 -3.34
N GLY A 37 -6.14 14.62 -3.30
CA GLY A 37 -4.83 14.10 -3.69
C GLY A 37 -4.36 12.96 -2.79
N PHE A 38 -4.56 13.09 -1.48
CA PHE A 38 -4.22 12.04 -0.53
C PHE A 38 -5.04 10.75 -0.75
N ILE A 39 -6.37 10.87 -0.91
CA ILE A 39 -7.26 9.73 -1.17
C ILE A 39 -6.90 9.05 -2.49
N PHE A 40 -6.67 9.85 -3.54
CA PHE A 40 -6.29 9.35 -4.86
C PHE A 40 -4.94 8.62 -4.81
N GLY A 41 -3.91 9.24 -4.24
CA GLY A 41 -2.58 8.66 -4.08
C GLY A 41 -2.61 7.36 -3.26
N THR A 42 -3.37 7.35 -2.16
CA THR A 42 -3.54 6.16 -1.32
C THR A 42 -4.25 5.03 -2.07
N SER A 43 -5.31 5.34 -2.83
CA SER A 43 -6.07 4.35 -3.59
C SER A 43 -5.20 3.66 -4.65
N ILE A 44 -4.40 4.44 -5.37
CA ILE A 44 -3.46 3.90 -6.34
C ILE A 44 -2.34 3.11 -5.64
N GLY A 45 -1.86 3.58 -4.49
CA GLY A 45 -0.90 2.85 -3.67
C GLY A 45 -1.39 1.45 -3.29
N ILE A 46 -2.65 1.33 -2.84
CA ILE A 46 -3.30 0.04 -2.55
C ILE A 46 -3.36 -0.84 -3.80
N LEU A 47 -3.70 -0.27 -4.95
CA LEU A 47 -3.76 -0.99 -6.22
C LEU A 47 -2.39 -1.56 -6.61
N GLY A 48 -1.34 -0.73 -6.53
CA GLY A 48 0.04 -1.15 -6.80
C GLY A 48 0.54 -2.22 -5.82
N PHE A 49 0.10 -2.19 -4.56
CA PHE A 49 0.37 -3.25 -3.60
C PHE A 49 -0.31 -4.58 -3.97
N LYS A 50 -1.59 -4.53 -4.37
CA LYS A 50 -2.31 -5.72 -4.85
C LYS A 50 -1.63 -6.35 -6.07
N LEU A 51 -1.16 -5.53 -7.01
CA LEU A 51 -0.38 -6.02 -8.15
C LEU A 51 0.91 -6.69 -7.69
N LEU A 52 1.61 -6.10 -6.72
CA LEU A 52 2.84 -6.70 -6.17
C LEU A 52 2.57 -8.07 -5.53
N GLU A 53 1.51 -8.19 -4.73
CA GLU A 53 1.13 -9.46 -4.10
C GLU A 53 0.85 -10.55 -5.16
N LEU A 54 0.04 -10.21 -6.17
CA LEU A 54 -0.26 -11.12 -7.28
C LEU A 54 1.01 -11.57 -7.99
N THR A 55 1.95 -10.65 -8.20
CA THR A 55 3.21 -10.97 -8.85
C THR A 55 4.08 -11.87 -8.00
N ILE A 56 4.21 -11.62 -6.71
CA ILE A 56 4.98 -12.48 -5.81
C ILE A 56 4.38 -13.90 -5.81
N ASN A 57 3.06 -14.01 -5.66
CA ASN A 57 2.37 -15.30 -5.69
C ASN A 57 2.63 -16.06 -7.00
N LYS A 58 2.60 -15.35 -8.13
CA LYS A 58 2.77 -15.98 -9.44
C LYS A 58 4.23 -16.30 -9.76
N ALA A 59 5.16 -15.41 -9.37
CA ALA A 59 6.60 -15.58 -9.60
C ALA A 59 7.17 -16.78 -8.84
N VAL A 60 6.71 -17.03 -7.61
CA VAL A 60 7.15 -18.21 -6.81
C VAL A 60 6.75 -19.53 -7.47
N THR A 61 5.68 -19.54 -8.25
CA THR A 61 5.19 -20.75 -8.95
C THR A 61 5.68 -20.90 -10.39
N MET A 62 6.41 -19.91 -10.93
CA MET A 62 6.77 -19.87 -12.34
C MET A 62 8.19 -20.40 -12.61
N PRO A 63 8.39 -21.17 -13.71
CA PRO A 63 9.73 -21.53 -14.16
C PRO A 63 10.57 -20.29 -14.56
N PRO A 64 11.90 -20.33 -14.39
CA PRO A 64 12.80 -19.18 -14.42
C PRO A 64 12.78 -18.39 -15.74
N GLU A 65 12.54 -19.07 -16.87
CA GLU A 65 12.46 -18.46 -18.19
C GLU A 65 11.25 -17.53 -18.34
N LYS A 66 10.12 -17.89 -17.71
CA LYS A 66 8.91 -17.04 -17.66
C LYS A 66 9.00 -16.00 -16.55
N ALA A 67 9.78 -16.27 -15.50
CA ALA A 67 9.99 -15.34 -14.39
C ALA A 67 10.65 -14.03 -14.84
N PHE A 68 11.58 -14.08 -15.80
CA PHE A 68 12.25 -12.88 -16.31
C PHE A 68 11.27 -11.93 -17.00
N PHE A 69 10.48 -12.43 -17.97
CA PHE A 69 9.47 -11.62 -18.66
C PHE A 69 8.39 -11.12 -17.70
N TYR A 70 8.00 -11.95 -16.74
CA TYR A 70 7.01 -11.57 -15.74
C TYR A 70 7.53 -10.48 -14.79
N ALA A 71 8.79 -10.55 -14.37
CA ALA A 71 9.45 -9.50 -13.59
C ALA A 71 9.55 -8.19 -14.39
N PHE A 72 9.88 -8.27 -15.68
CA PHE A 72 9.95 -7.12 -16.58
C PHE A 72 8.59 -6.43 -16.75
N CYS A 73 7.53 -7.20 -17.08
CA CYS A 73 6.16 -6.68 -17.17
C CYS A 73 5.72 -6.04 -15.86
N GLN A 74 6.07 -6.64 -14.72
CA GLN A 74 5.75 -6.06 -13.42
C GLN A 74 6.47 -4.73 -13.20
N TYR A 75 7.74 -4.64 -13.59
CA TYR A 75 8.53 -3.41 -13.47
C TYR A 75 7.91 -2.29 -14.32
N ILE A 76 7.51 -2.60 -15.56
CA ILE A 76 6.79 -1.68 -16.44
C ILE A 76 5.46 -1.26 -15.84
N MET A 77 4.62 -2.21 -15.40
CA MET A 77 3.32 -1.92 -14.79
C MET A 77 3.47 -1.00 -13.57
N ARG A 78 4.53 -1.19 -12.79
CA ARG A 78 4.82 -0.36 -11.62
C ARG A 78 5.11 1.09 -12.01
N TYR A 79 5.97 1.30 -13.02
CA TYR A 79 6.25 2.66 -13.51
C TYR A 79 5.08 3.26 -14.27
N MET A 80 4.28 2.46 -14.97
CA MET A 80 3.07 2.93 -15.65
C MET A 80 2.06 3.46 -14.64
N ILE A 81 1.84 2.74 -13.52
CA ILE A 81 1.00 3.21 -12.42
C ILE A 81 1.56 4.52 -11.84
N TYR A 82 2.86 4.60 -11.57
CA TYR A 82 3.46 5.86 -11.07
C TYR A 82 3.33 7.02 -12.06
N GLY A 83 3.51 6.75 -13.35
CA GLY A 83 3.35 7.74 -14.43
C GLY A 83 1.92 8.24 -14.52
N ILE A 84 0.92 7.35 -14.46
CA ILE A 84 -0.50 7.73 -14.46
C ILE A 84 -0.82 8.57 -13.21
N VAL A 85 -0.35 8.18 -12.03
CA VAL A 85 -0.57 8.96 -10.80
C VAL A 85 0.00 10.37 -10.93
N LEU A 86 1.24 10.48 -11.40
CA LEU A 86 1.94 11.75 -11.51
C LEU A 86 1.29 12.62 -12.60
N ALA A 87 0.91 12.02 -13.72
CA ALA A 87 0.21 12.71 -14.81
C ALA A 87 -1.16 13.22 -14.34
N VAL A 88 -1.99 12.37 -13.73
CA VAL A 88 -3.30 12.79 -13.19
C VAL A 88 -3.14 13.87 -12.14
N ALA A 89 -2.14 13.76 -11.26
CA ALA A 89 -1.87 14.77 -10.24
C ALA A 89 -1.30 16.09 -10.80
N ALA A 90 -0.70 16.08 -11.99
CA ALA A 90 -0.23 17.28 -12.69
C ALA A 90 -1.30 17.91 -13.58
N LEU A 91 -2.23 17.11 -14.13
CA LEU A 91 -3.36 17.54 -14.97
C LEU A 91 -4.55 18.04 -14.15
N ALA A 92 -4.68 17.57 -12.91
CA ALA A 92 -5.75 17.98 -12.02
C ALA A 92 -5.30 19.16 -11.14
N ASP A 93 -5.66 20.38 -11.51
CA ASP A 93 -5.47 21.59 -10.66
C ASP A 93 -6.20 21.49 -9.31
N TYR A 94 -7.16 20.57 -9.19
CA TYR A 94 -7.88 20.23 -7.96
C TYR A 94 -7.17 19.17 -7.11
N LEU A 95 -5.97 18.73 -7.49
CA LEU A 95 -5.22 17.68 -6.82
C LEU A 95 -3.82 18.18 -6.44
N SER A 96 -3.48 18.17 -5.15
CA SER A 96 -2.11 18.51 -4.77
C SER A 96 -1.18 17.34 -5.08
N LEU A 97 -0.29 17.55 -6.06
CA LEU A 97 0.76 16.60 -6.46
C LEU A 97 1.56 16.08 -5.26
N VAL A 98 1.88 16.97 -4.31
CA VAL A 98 2.58 16.63 -3.07
C VAL A 98 1.79 15.61 -2.24
N THR A 99 0.49 15.83 -2.03
CA THR A 99 -0.34 14.91 -1.24
C THR A 99 -0.59 13.58 -1.94
N ALA A 100 -0.64 13.57 -3.28
CA ALA A 100 -0.72 12.34 -4.06
C ALA A 100 0.54 11.49 -3.90
N ILE A 101 1.73 12.11 -3.93
CA ILE A 101 2.99 11.41 -3.64
C ILE A 101 3.01 10.88 -2.21
N ILE A 102 2.60 11.69 -1.23
CA ILE A 102 2.56 11.26 0.17
C ILE A 102 1.60 10.06 0.34
N GLY A 103 0.38 10.14 -0.18
CA GLY A 103 -0.61 9.05 -0.12
C GLY A 103 -0.11 7.79 -0.82
N LEU A 104 0.55 7.95 -1.97
CA LEU A 104 1.15 6.85 -2.74
C LEU A 104 2.30 6.18 -1.98
N LEU A 105 3.13 6.94 -1.26
CA LEU A 105 4.20 6.40 -0.41
C LEU A 105 3.64 5.81 0.89
N MET A 106 2.47 6.26 1.34
CA MET A 106 1.91 5.86 2.63
C MET A 106 1.62 4.37 2.72
N ILE A 107 1.15 3.75 1.62
CA ILE A 107 0.97 2.29 1.57
C ILE A 107 2.28 1.56 1.86
N LYS A 108 3.41 2.02 1.30
CA LYS A 108 4.72 1.39 1.47
C LYS A 108 5.19 1.50 2.91
N ILE A 109 4.98 2.66 3.54
CA ILE A 109 5.31 2.88 4.96
C ILE A 109 4.47 1.95 5.84
N VAL A 110 3.16 1.85 5.61
CA VAL A 110 2.28 0.96 6.39
C VAL A 110 2.69 -0.51 6.23
N ILE A 111 3.00 -0.95 5.01
CA ILE A 111 3.49 -2.31 4.76
C ILE A 111 4.82 -2.54 5.47
N LEU A 112 5.77 -1.63 5.34
CA LEU A 112 7.09 -1.75 5.96
C LEU A 112 6.97 -1.82 7.49
N THR A 113 6.21 -0.92 8.10
CA THR A 113 5.95 -0.94 9.54
C THR A 113 5.26 -2.23 9.96
N SER A 114 4.26 -2.71 9.21
CA SER A 114 3.58 -3.97 9.49
C SER A 114 4.51 -5.17 9.34
N ALA A 115 5.42 -5.16 8.37
CA ALA A 115 6.40 -6.21 8.14
C ALA A 115 7.44 -6.23 9.26
N ILE A 116 7.97 -5.07 9.67
CA ILE A 116 8.88 -4.94 10.81
C ILE A 116 8.20 -5.43 12.09
N PHE A 117 6.95 -5.06 12.34
CA PHE A 117 6.19 -5.55 13.50
C PHE A 117 5.93 -7.06 13.48
N ASN A 118 5.88 -7.67 12.29
CA ASN A 118 5.72 -9.12 12.13
C ASN A 118 7.05 -9.88 12.24
N ILE A 119 8.14 -9.26 11.77
CA ILE A 119 9.52 -9.77 11.86
C ILE A 119 10.07 -9.68 13.27
N ILE A 120 9.65 -8.68 14.06
CA ILE A 120 9.87 -8.69 15.50
C ILE A 120 9.08 -9.88 16.06
N PRO A 121 9.73 -10.95 16.56
CA PRO A 121 9.02 -12.02 17.21
C PRO A 121 8.31 -11.39 18.41
N SER A 122 6.98 -11.38 18.37
CA SER A 122 6.15 -11.10 19.54
C SER A 122 6.31 -12.25 20.53
N ASN A 123 7.46 -12.29 21.18
CA ASN A 123 7.57 -12.69 22.58
C ASN A 123 6.61 -11.77 23.33
N LYS A 124 5.36 -12.23 23.49
CA LYS A 124 4.53 -12.15 24.70
C LYS A 124 3.33 -13.09 24.53
N THR A 125 3.53 -14.30 25.07
CA THR A 125 2.61 -15.01 25.98
C THR A 125 1.11 -14.88 25.75
N LYS A 126 0.50 -16.00 25.34
CA LYS A 126 -0.65 -16.54 26.07
C LYS A 126 -0.24 -17.87 26.71
N GLY A 127 0.38 -17.77 27.89
CA GLY A 127 0.17 -18.77 28.92
C GLY A 127 -1.27 -18.62 29.40
N GLY A 128 -2.03 -19.72 29.37
CA GLY A 128 -3.42 -19.73 29.79
C GLY A 128 -4.28 -20.76 29.09
N GLU A 129 -3.84 -22.02 29.02
CA GLU A 129 -4.74 -23.17 28.96
C GLU A 129 -4.31 -24.22 29.99
N ASN A 130 -5.14 -24.28 31.05
CA ASN A 130 -5.66 -25.48 31.70
C ASN A 130 -4.76 -26.32 32.60
N ASN A 131 -4.88 -26.03 33.90
CA ASN A 131 -5.38 -26.95 34.94
C ASN A 131 -5.22 -28.45 34.64
N LEU A 132 -4.27 -29.10 35.32
CA LEU A 132 -4.42 -30.23 36.26
C LEU A 132 -3.05 -30.87 36.52
#